data_AF-A0A9D7GCJ4-F1
#
_entry.id   AF-A0A9D7GCJ4-F1
#
_cell.length_a   1.000
_cell.length_b   1.000
_cell.length_c   1.000
_cell.angle_alpha   90.00
_cell.angle_beta   90.00
_cell.angle_gamma   90.00
#
_symmetry.space_group_name_H-M   'P 1'
#
loop_
_entity.id
_entity.type
_entity.pdbx_description
1 polymer ?
#
loop_
_entity_poly.entity_id
_entity_poly.type
_entity_poly.pdbx_seq_one_letter_code
_entity_poly.pdbx_strand_id
1 'polypeptide(L)'
;MNNYKVRISGQGVSLKGSLAKYFLPDNFHTLTRSDTARALEMMADELCLPIQKANVRRIDFAQNFLMDYKPEAYYPFLGQCRYYERNTLSKSLYYKNTLRHKVFYNKIAEGKAKRLILPDVWNGQNVLRYEMRFIKRLLTDEKFYMATFDKWLAEYEAINKNHSINFNISDMNSPDDFWKQINLMAIKMIGQDKLIQEIENLRHQNVFKHKEYYSKLKRKVKELCKAPEMTSQSDLVAELDRKIKAARRYYR
;
A
#
# COMPACT_ATOMS: atom_id res chain seq x y z
N MET A 1 -33.10 9.36 -2.76
CA MET A 1 -32.95 10.45 -1.79
C MET A 1 -31.97 10.14 -0.66
N ASN A 2 -31.42 8.94 -0.51
CA ASN A 2 -30.25 8.74 0.37
C ASN A 2 -29.25 7.77 -0.29
N ASN A 3 -27.96 7.95 -0.03
CA ASN A 3 -26.84 7.22 -0.67
C ASN A 3 -26.73 5.73 -0.26
N TYR A 4 -27.86 5.10 0.05
CA TYR A 4 -28.04 3.70 0.38
C TYR A 4 -29.36 3.15 -0.20
N LYS A 5 -29.41 1.84 -0.39
CA LYS A 5 -30.57 1.09 -0.89
C LYS A 5 -31.16 0.27 0.26
N VAL A 6 -32.47 0.34 0.42
CA VAL A 6 -33.26 -0.49 1.34
C VAL A 6 -33.87 -1.65 0.57
N ARG A 7 -33.80 -2.87 1.13
CA ARG A 7 -34.54 -4.04 0.65
C ARG A 7 -35.32 -4.65 1.80
N ILE A 8 -36.60 -4.89 1.57
CA ILE A 8 -37.51 -5.51 2.54
C ILE A 8 -37.88 -6.89 1.98
N SER A 9 -37.88 -7.90 2.84
CA SER A 9 -38.24 -9.28 2.50
C SER A 9 -38.89 -9.96 3.70
N GLY A 10 -39.49 -11.14 3.52
CA GLY A 10 -39.99 -11.95 4.63
C GLY A 10 -38.93 -12.35 5.67
N GLN A 11 -37.64 -12.21 5.33
CA GLN A 11 -36.50 -12.45 6.24
C GLN A 11 -36.02 -11.19 6.98
N GLY A 12 -36.64 -10.03 6.74
CA GLY A 12 -36.30 -8.75 7.37
C GLY A 12 -35.79 -7.69 6.38
N VAL A 13 -35.15 -6.66 6.95
CA VAL A 13 -34.67 -5.46 6.23
C VAL A 13 -33.17 -5.51 6.01
N SER A 14 -32.72 -5.15 4.80
CA SER A 14 -31.31 -5.05 4.42
C SER A 14 -31.00 -3.66 3.88
N LEU A 15 -29.91 -3.07 4.37
CA LEU A 15 -29.40 -1.76 3.94
C LEU A 15 -28.06 -1.94 3.22
N LYS A 16 -27.87 -1.25 2.10
CA LYS A 16 -26.62 -1.28 1.33
C LYS A 16 -26.30 0.09 0.74
N GLY A 17 -25.22 0.71 1.19
CA GLY A 17 -24.80 2.02 0.70
C GLY A 17 -23.40 2.40 1.15
N SER A 18 -23.03 3.65 0.88
CA SER A 18 -21.82 4.25 1.42
C SER A 18 -22.20 5.15 2.59
N LEU A 19 -21.76 4.78 3.79
CA LEU A 19 -22.01 5.59 4.98
C LEU A 19 -21.40 6.99 4.84
N ALA A 20 -20.21 7.09 4.23
CA ALA A 20 -19.56 8.36 3.95
C ALA A 20 -20.42 9.26 3.06
N LYS A 21 -20.94 8.76 1.94
CA LYS A 21 -21.82 9.56 1.08
C LYS A 21 -23.19 9.86 1.70
N TYR A 22 -23.61 9.06 2.68
CA TYR A 22 -24.86 9.33 3.39
C TYR A 22 -24.71 10.51 4.34
N PHE A 23 -23.59 10.55 5.08
CA PHE A 23 -23.35 11.56 6.11
C PHE A 23 -22.60 12.80 5.59
N LEU A 24 -21.78 12.64 4.55
CA LEU A 24 -20.98 13.67 3.91
C LEU A 24 -21.35 13.80 2.42
N PRO A 25 -20.98 14.90 1.75
CA PRO A 25 -21.32 15.13 0.33
C PRO A 25 -20.77 14.06 -0.63
N ASP A 26 -19.67 13.38 -0.24
CA ASP A 26 -18.94 12.46 -1.09
C ASP A 26 -18.22 11.36 -0.29
N ASN A 27 -17.39 10.56 -0.97
CA ASN A 27 -16.51 9.58 -0.33
C ASN A 27 -15.01 9.94 -0.47
N PHE A 28 -14.71 11.19 -0.78
CA PHE A 28 -13.36 11.76 -0.74
C PHE A 28 -12.97 12.10 0.71
N HIS A 29 -13.95 12.48 1.52
CA HIS A 29 -13.80 12.63 2.96
C HIS A 29 -13.87 11.26 3.67
N THR A 30 -13.06 11.08 4.71
CA THR A 30 -13.12 9.90 5.58
C THR A 30 -13.97 10.23 6.80
N LEU A 31 -14.93 9.37 7.14
CA LEU A 31 -15.67 9.49 8.39
C LEU A 31 -14.74 9.28 9.58
N THR A 32 -14.81 10.18 10.56
CA THR A 32 -14.24 9.93 11.88
C THR A 32 -15.09 8.91 12.66
N ARG A 33 -14.61 8.50 13.84
CA ARG A 33 -15.42 7.66 14.74
C ARG A 33 -16.73 8.35 15.13
N SER A 34 -16.67 9.63 15.51
CA SER A 34 -17.86 10.40 15.89
C SER A 34 -18.78 10.62 14.69
N ASP A 35 -18.26 10.86 13.49
CA ASP A 35 -19.09 10.93 12.27
C ASP A 35 -19.78 9.59 12.00
N THR A 36 -19.07 8.48 12.18
CA THR A 36 -19.64 7.14 11.99
C THR A 36 -20.77 6.87 12.99
N ALA A 37 -20.59 7.23 14.27
CA ALA A 37 -21.63 7.08 15.29
C ALA A 37 -22.87 7.94 14.95
N ARG A 38 -22.67 9.24 14.68
CA ARG A 38 -23.75 10.16 14.28
C ARG A 38 -24.47 9.70 13.03
N ALA A 39 -23.76 9.20 12.03
CA ALA A 39 -24.35 8.67 10.81
C ALA A 39 -25.25 7.44 11.07
N LEU A 40 -24.87 6.58 12.01
CA LEU A 40 -25.67 5.42 12.38
C LEU A 40 -26.89 5.80 13.23
N GLU A 41 -26.77 6.80 14.11
CA GLU A 41 -27.89 7.37 14.88
C GLU A 41 -28.91 8.04 13.95
N MET A 42 -28.45 8.92 13.06
CA MET A 42 -29.31 9.55 12.05
C MET A 42 -30.05 8.52 11.20
N MET A 43 -29.37 7.44 10.81
CA MET A 43 -29.99 6.35 10.05
C MET A 43 -31.02 5.56 10.89
N ALA A 44 -30.79 5.40 12.19
CA ALA A 44 -31.74 4.75 13.09
C ALA A 44 -33.02 5.58 13.27
N ASP A 45 -32.86 6.89 13.45
CA ASP A 45 -33.97 7.83 13.58
C ASP A 45 -34.77 7.96 12.28
N GLU A 46 -34.08 8.06 11.14
CA GLU A 46 -34.70 8.19 9.82
C GLU A 46 -35.51 6.95 9.43
N LEU A 47 -34.99 5.75 9.74
CA LEU A 47 -35.64 4.48 9.37
C LEU A 47 -36.57 3.95 10.46
N CYS A 48 -36.57 4.53 11.65
CA CYS A 48 -37.22 3.99 12.85
C CYS A 48 -36.86 2.52 13.10
N LEU A 49 -35.60 2.15 12.87
CA LEU A 49 -35.08 0.78 13.03
C LEU A 49 -33.95 0.74 14.05
N PRO A 50 -33.78 -0.36 14.81
CA PRO A 50 -32.66 -0.51 15.73
C PRO A 50 -31.37 -0.86 14.98
N ILE A 51 -30.81 0.10 14.24
CA ILE A 51 -29.63 -0.07 13.36
C ILE A 51 -28.42 -0.63 14.11
N GLN A 52 -28.26 -0.27 15.38
CA GLN A 52 -27.17 -0.74 16.24
C GLN A 52 -27.24 -2.25 16.51
N LYS A 53 -28.42 -2.87 16.34
CA LYS A 53 -28.64 -4.32 16.45
C LYS A 53 -28.48 -5.05 15.11
N ALA A 54 -28.17 -4.34 14.02
CA ALA A 54 -28.05 -4.93 12.69
C ALA A 54 -26.78 -5.77 12.56
N ASN A 55 -26.88 -6.85 11.78
CA ASN A 55 -25.71 -7.66 11.40
C ASN A 55 -24.99 -7.01 10.22
N VAL A 56 -23.75 -6.56 10.42
CA VAL A 56 -22.91 -6.07 9.30
C VAL A 56 -22.46 -7.25 8.47
N ARG A 57 -22.93 -7.34 7.22
CA ARG A 57 -22.56 -8.40 6.27
C ARG A 57 -21.30 -8.06 5.46
N ARG A 58 -21.07 -6.76 5.24
CA ARG A 58 -19.92 -6.23 4.51
C ARG A 58 -19.59 -4.83 5.00
N ILE A 59 -18.30 -4.57 5.15
CA ILE A 59 -17.76 -3.23 5.40
C ILE A 59 -16.57 -2.99 4.47
N ASP A 60 -16.54 -1.79 3.87
CA ASP A 60 -15.41 -1.31 3.09
C ASP A 60 -14.80 -0.15 3.90
N PHE A 61 -13.64 -0.38 4.51
CA PHE A 61 -12.90 0.61 5.28
C PHE A 61 -11.78 1.18 4.41
N ALA A 62 -11.66 2.50 4.32
CA ALA A 62 -10.66 3.11 3.44
C ALA A 62 -10.12 4.41 4.01
N GLN A 63 -8.88 4.71 3.66
CA GLN A 63 -8.22 5.99 3.92
C GLN A 63 -7.60 6.54 2.63
N ASN A 64 -7.57 7.86 2.52
CA ASN A 64 -6.91 8.59 1.44
C ASN A 64 -5.60 9.19 1.96
N PHE A 65 -4.53 9.01 1.20
CA PHE A 65 -3.20 9.53 1.52
C PHE A 65 -2.77 10.49 0.40
N LEU A 66 -2.42 11.71 0.79
CA LEU A 66 -1.67 12.61 -0.09
C LEU A 66 -0.26 12.06 -0.18
N MET A 67 0.18 11.72 -1.39
CA MET A 67 1.46 11.11 -1.68
C MET A 67 2.35 12.09 -2.44
N ASP A 68 3.65 11.92 -2.31
CA ASP A 68 4.62 12.79 -2.96
C ASP A 68 4.74 12.42 -4.45
N TYR A 69 4.48 11.14 -4.78
CA TYR A 69 4.50 10.60 -6.14
C TYR A 69 3.14 10.03 -6.56
N LYS A 70 2.99 9.75 -7.86
CA LYS A 70 1.79 9.11 -8.41
C LYS A 70 1.54 7.75 -7.72
N PRO A 71 0.29 7.41 -7.34
CA PRO A 71 -0.03 6.15 -6.65
C PRO A 71 0.51 4.89 -7.32
N GLU A 72 0.59 4.89 -8.65
CA GLU A 72 1.12 3.81 -9.48
C GLU A 72 2.59 3.50 -9.20
N ALA A 73 3.39 4.48 -8.77
CA ALA A 73 4.79 4.29 -8.42
C ALA A 73 4.97 3.39 -7.19
N TYR A 74 3.98 3.31 -6.29
CA TYR A 74 4.07 2.53 -5.05
C TYR A 74 3.72 1.05 -5.26
N TYR A 75 2.94 0.71 -6.30
CA TYR A 75 2.41 -0.64 -6.48
C TYR A 75 3.49 -1.73 -6.65
N PRO A 76 4.61 -1.51 -7.37
CA PRO A 76 5.67 -2.51 -7.50
C PRO A 76 6.31 -2.93 -6.16
N PHE A 77 6.31 -2.04 -5.18
CA PHE A 77 6.89 -2.31 -3.86
C PHE A 77 5.94 -3.07 -2.93
N LEU A 78 4.64 -3.02 -3.19
CA LEU A 78 3.65 -3.84 -2.50
C LEU A 78 3.68 -5.24 -3.13
N GLY A 79 4.42 -6.15 -2.50
CA GLY A 79 4.71 -7.51 -2.95
C GLY A 79 3.62 -8.52 -2.62
N GLN A 80 3.99 -9.79 -2.50
CA GLN A 80 3.02 -10.85 -2.22
C GLN A 80 2.41 -10.73 -0.82
N CYS A 81 1.15 -11.18 -0.67
CA CYS A 81 0.48 -11.25 0.61
C CYS A 81 -0.10 -12.67 0.77
N ARG A 82 0.22 -13.33 1.88
CA ARG A 82 -0.17 -14.74 2.11
C ARG A 82 -1.69 -14.89 2.03
N TYR A 83 -2.17 -15.90 1.30
CA TYR A 83 -3.59 -16.20 1.08
C TYR A 83 -4.37 -15.19 0.22
N TYR A 84 -3.67 -14.34 -0.53
CA TYR A 84 -4.28 -13.44 -1.48
C TYR A 84 -3.77 -13.68 -2.89
N GLU A 85 -4.68 -13.58 -3.86
CA GLU A 85 -4.33 -13.42 -5.26
C GLU A 85 -4.02 -11.93 -5.52
N ARG A 86 -2.80 -11.64 -5.97
CA ARG A 86 -2.33 -10.28 -6.25
C ARG A 86 -2.50 -9.97 -7.73
N ASN A 87 -3.24 -8.91 -8.05
CA ASN A 87 -3.52 -8.47 -9.43
C ASN A 87 -3.24 -6.98 -9.60
N THR A 88 -2.35 -6.63 -10.52
CA THR A 88 -2.04 -5.23 -10.86
C THR A 88 -2.78 -4.82 -12.13
N LEU A 89 -3.45 -3.67 -12.09
CA LEU A 89 -4.00 -2.96 -13.25
C LEU A 89 -3.30 -1.59 -13.37
N SER A 90 -3.48 -0.91 -14.50
CA SER A 90 -2.79 0.37 -14.80
C SER A 90 -2.93 1.45 -13.72
N LYS A 91 -4.08 1.49 -13.01
CA LYS A 91 -4.40 2.51 -11.99
C LYS A 91 -4.69 1.94 -10.60
N SER A 92 -4.54 0.63 -10.41
CA SER A 92 -4.91 -0.02 -9.15
C SER A 92 -4.19 -1.34 -8.92
N LEU A 93 -3.99 -1.69 -7.65
CA LEU A 93 -3.44 -2.95 -7.19
C LEU A 93 -4.44 -3.63 -6.27
N TYR A 94 -4.77 -4.88 -6.60
CA TYR A 94 -5.71 -5.71 -5.86
C TYR A 94 -5.02 -6.85 -5.15
N TYR A 95 -5.51 -7.17 -3.95
CA TYR A 95 -5.32 -8.45 -3.29
C TYR A 95 -6.69 -9.01 -2.99
N LYS A 96 -7.02 -10.19 -3.52
CA LYS A 96 -8.35 -10.79 -3.35
C LYS A 96 -8.27 -12.20 -2.81
N ASN A 97 -9.22 -12.53 -1.94
CA ASN A 97 -9.65 -13.88 -1.65
C ASN A 97 -11.16 -13.87 -1.41
N THR A 98 -11.74 -15.03 -1.07
CA THR A 98 -13.19 -15.20 -0.92
C THR A 98 -13.81 -14.34 0.18
N LEU A 99 -13.04 -13.93 1.18
CA LEU A 99 -13.53 -13.23 2.38
C LEU A 99 -13.13 -11.75 2.43
N ARG A 100 -12.06 -11.37 1.75
CA ARG A 100 -11.36 -10.10 1.96
C ARG A 100 -10.76 -9.56 0.67
N HIS A 101 -10.96 -8.27 0.42
CA HIS A 101 -10.34 -7.59 -0.72
C HIS A 101 -9.56 -6.37 -0.25
N LYS A 102 -8.27 -6.27 -0.59
CA LYS A 102 -7.46 -5.05 -0.44
C LYS A 102 -7.35 -4.38 -1.80
N VAL A 103 -7.48 -3.06 -1.83
CA VAL A 103 -7.31 -2.28 -3.07
C VAL A 103 -6.49 -1.03 -2.77
N PHE A 104 -5.42 -0.83 -3.54
CA PHE A 104 -4.69 0.42 -3.62
C PHE A 104 -5.01 1.05 -4.97
N TYR A 105 -5.44 2.30 -5.03
CA TYR A 105 -5.76 2.92 -6.32
C TYR A 105 -5.57 4.43 -6.32
N ASN A 106 -5.42 4.97 -7.52
CA ASN A 106 -5.36 6.40 -7.77
C ASN A 106 -6.77 7.01 -7.65
N LYS A 107 -7.05 7.68 -6.53
CA LYS A 107 -8.39 8.17 -6.20
C LYS A 107 -8.81 9.36 -7.07
N ILE A 108 -7.86 10.20 -7.49
CA ILE A 108 -8.08 11.27 -8.45
C ILE A 108 -8.49 10.70 -9.81
N ALA A 109 -7.77 9.67 -10.29
CA ALA A 109 -8.10 9.02 -11.55
C ALA A 109 -9.49 8.37 -11.53
N GLU A 110 -9.86 7.73 -10.41
CA GLU A 110 -11.19 7.14 -10.23
C GLU A 110 -12.31 8.19 -10.21
N GLY A 111 -12.11 9.32 -9.51
CA GLY A 111 -13.09 10.42 -9.49
C GLY A 111 -13.29 11.04 -10.87
N LYS A 112 -12.19 11.28 -11.61
CA LYS A 112 -12.24 11.78 -13.00
C LYS A 112 -12.97 10.83 -13.94
N ALA A 113 -12.67 9.53 -13.86
CA ALA A 113 -13.35 8.51 -14.68
C ALA A 113 -14.87 8.46 -14.42
N LYS A 114 -15.29 8.77 -13.18
CA LYS A 114 -16.69 8.86 -12.78
C LYS A 114 -17.32 10.24 -12.97
N ARG A 115 -16.59 11.20 -13.55
CA ARG A 115 -17.04 12.60 -13.74
C ARG A 115 -17.50 13.27 -12.44
N LEU A 116 -16.83 12.95 -11.33
CA LEU A 116 -17.08 13.57 -10.03
C LEU A 116 -16.29 14.87 -9.90
N ILE A 117 -16.86 15.86 -9.19
CA ILE A 117 -16.14 17.06 -8.80
C ILE A 117 -15.15 16.67 -7.71
N LEU A 118 -13.85 16.89 -7.97
CA LEU A 118 -12.80 16.60 -6.99
C LEU A 118 -12.70 17.77 -5.99
N PRO A 119 -12.34 17.51 -4.73
CA PRO A 119 -12.06 18.58 -3.78
C PRO A 119 -10.89 19.46 -4.24
N ASP A 120 -11.00 20.76 -4.11
CA ASP A 120 -9.97 21.72 -4.55
C ASP A 120 -8.61 21.48 -3.87
N VAL A 121 -8.65 21.02 -2.61
CA VAL A 121 -7.46 20.64 -1.82
C VAL A 121 -6.65 19.51 -2.46
N TRP A 122 -7.19 18.79 -3.44
CA TRP A 122 -6.49 17.73 -4.17
C TRP A 122 -5.95 18.19 -5.53
N ASN A 123 -6.09 19.47 -5.87
CA ASN A 123 -5.53 20.00 -7.11
C ASN A 123 -4.00 19.93 -7.10
N GLY A 124 -3.41 19.39 -8.17
CA GLY A 124 -1.97 19.13 -8.26
C GLY A 124 -1.43 18.05 -7.32
N GLN A 125 -2.27 17.38 -6.53
CA GLN A 125 -1.86 16.36 -5.57
C GLN A 125 -1.85 14.95 -6.18
N ASN A 126 -1.18 14.02 -5.50
CA ASN A 126 -1.32 12.59 -5.74
C ASN A 126 -2.11 11.95 -4.59
N VAL A 127 -3.26 11.34 -4.88
CA VAL A 127 -4.10 10.73 -3.84
C VAL A 127 -4.15 9.21 -4.02
N LEU A 128 -3.47 8.51 -3.12
CA LEU A 128 -3.54 7.05 -3.02
C LEU A 128 -4.64 6.69 -2.02
N ARG A 129 -5.64 5.92 -2.46
CA ARG A 129 -6.60 5.29 -1.54
C ARG A 129 -6.18 3.85 -1.26
N TYR A 130 -6.13 3.50 0.01
CA TYR A 130 -6.07 2.11 0.45
C TYR A 130 -7.41 1.70 1.09
N GLU A 131 -8.09 0.75 0.46
CA GLU A 131 -9.38 0.19 0.88
C GLU A 131 -9.23 -1.28 1.29
N MET A 132 -9.88 -1.67 2.39
CA MET A 132 -10.06 -3.04 2.83
C MET A 132 -11.54 -3.35 2.94
N ARG A 133 -11.97 -4.37 2.20
CA ARG A 133 -13.31 -4.94 2.27
C ARG A 133 -13.29 -6.20 3.09
N PHE A 134 -14.16 -6.26 4.10
CA PHE A 134 -14.44 -7.46 4.88
C PHE A 134 -15.82 -7.99 4.53
N ILE A 135 -15.92 -9.27 4.15
CA ILE A 135 -17.17 -9.97 3.85
C ILE A 135 -17.38 -11.02 4.97
N LYS A 136 -17.93 -10.60 6.11
CA LYS A 136 -18.24 -11.46 7.26
C LYS A 136 -19.34 -10.82 8.08
N ARG A 137 -20.12 -11.63 8.81
CA ARG A 137 -20.93 -11.16 9.94
C ARG A 137 -20.00 -10.52 10.99
N LEU A 138 -20.15 -9.22 11.19
CA LEU A 138 -19.47 -8.47 12.25
C LEU A 138 -20.51 -7.85 13.17
N LEU A 139 -20.20 -7.84 14.47
CA LEU A 139 -21.00 -7.16 15.49
C LEU A 139 -20.52 -5.71 15.60
N THR A 140 -21.45 -4.77 15.62
CA THR A 140 -21.21 -3.34 15.81
C THR A 140 -21.31 -2.98 17.28
N ASP A 141 -20.25 -3.22 18.05
CA ASP A 141 -20.11 -2.65 19.39
C ASP A 141 -19.32 -1.33 19.37
N GLU A 142 -19.19 -0.66 20.51
CA GLU A 142 -18.47 0.62 20.63
C GLU A 142 -16.99 0.50 20.20
N LYS A 143 -16.41 -0.70 20.27
CA LYS A 143 -15.03 -1.00 19.87
C LYS A 143 -14.93 -1.40 18.40
N PHE A 144 -16.05 -1.53 17.68
CA PHE A 144 -16.11 -2.02 16.32
C PHE A 144 -15.29 -1.18 15.33
N TYR A 145 -15.37 0.15 15.45
CA TYR A 145 -14.60 1.05 14.59
C TYR A 145 -13.08 0.86 14.81
N MET A 146 -12.66 0.87 16.07
CA MET A 146 -11.25 0.67 16.47
C MET A 146 -10.72 -0.69 16.00
N ALA A 147 -11.49 -1.76 16.26
CA ALA A 147 -11.14 -3.11 15.83
C ALA A 147 -11.10 -3.25 14.30
N THR A 148 -11.93 -2.50 13.56
CA THR A 148 -11.90 -2.46 12.10
C THR A 148 -10.65 -1.74 11.59
N PHE A 149 -10.29 -0.62 12.22
CA PHE A 149 -9.04 0.10 11.92
C PHE A 149 -7.82 -0.80 12.17
N ASP A 150 -7.74 -1.43 13.35
CA ASP A 150 -6.59 -2.27 13.72
C ASP A 150 -6.44 -3.44 12.73
N LYS A 151 -7.55 -4.05 12.32
CA LYS A 151 -7.55 -5.08 11.26
C LYS A 151 -7.09 -4.52 9.91
N TRP A 152 -7.58 -3.35 9.51
CA TRP A 152 -7.16 -2.69 8.27
C TRP A 152 -5.64 -2.41 8.27
N LEU A 153 -5.08 -1.96 9.39
CA LEU A 153 -3.65 -1.71 9.54
C LEU A 153 -2.84 -3.02 9.50
N ALA A 154 -3.26 -4.05 10.26
CA ALA A 154 -2.60 -5.35 10.25
C ALA A 154 -2.59 -5.99 8.85
N GLU A 155 -3.65 -5.78 8.07
CA GLU A 155 -3.74 -6.26 6.69
C GLU A 155 -2.77 -5.55 5.75
N TYR A 156 -2.45 -4.28 6.00
CA TYR A 156 -1.38 -3.59 5.29
C TYR A 156 0.01 -4.12 5.66
N GLU A 157 0.26 -4.34 6.95
CA GLU A 157 1.52 -4.82 7.49
C GLU A 157 1.82 -6.27 7.05
N ALA A 158 0.77 -7.07 6.81
CA ALA A 158 0.89 -8.42 6.29
C ALA A 158 1.29 -8.50 4.80
N ILE A 159 1.35 -7.37 4.08
CA ILE A 159 1.84 -7.34 2.69
C ILE A 159 3.37 -7.34 2.74
N ASN A 160 3.99 -8.35 2.14
CA ASN A 160 5.44 -8.35 1.97
C ASN A 160 5.84 -7.13 1.14
N LYS A 161 6.71 -6.28 1.69
CA LYS A 161 7.25 -5.15 0.94
C LYS A 161 8.43 -5.68 0.14
N ASN A 162 8.30 -5.68 -1.18
CA ASN A 162 9.39 -6.10 -2.05
C ASN A 162 10.61 -5.25 -1.72
N HIS A 163 11.76 -5.90 -1.52
CA HIS A 163 13.02 -5.20 -1.37
C HIS A 163 13.22 -4.31 -2.58
N SER A 164 13.22 -3.02 -2.31
CA SER A 164 13.51 -2.00 -3.29
C SER A 164 15.02 -1.94 -3.49
N ILE A 165 15.43 -2.11 -4.75
CA ILE A 165 16.70 -1.60 -5.24
C ILE A 165 16.58 -0.07 -5.14
N ASN A 166 17.19 0.54 -4.11
CA ASN A 166 17.17 1.99 -3.95
C ASN A 166 18.41 2.58 -4.54
N PHE A 167 18.22 3.09 -5.74
CA PHE A 167 19.25 3.89 -6.36
C PHE A 167 19.36 5.22 -5.60
N ASN A 168 20.58 5.61 -5.29
CA ASN A 168 20.89 6.98 -4.97
C ASN A 168 20.75 7.79 -6.26
N ILE A 169 19.56 8.38 -6.46
CA ILE A 169 19.22 9.13 -7.68
C ILE A 169 20.10 10.39 -7.81
N SER A 170 20.44 11.04 -6.69
CA SER A 170 21.35 12.19 -6.67
C SER A 170 22.74 11.87 -7.22
N ASP A 171 23.20 10.63 -7.05
CA ASP A 171 24.49 10.16 -7.54
C ASP A 171 24.39 9.32 -8.83
N MET A 172 23.29 9.42 -9.58
CA MET A 172 23.06 8.68 -10.83
C MET A 172 22.98 9.63 -12.03
N ASN A 173 24.14 10.02 -12.57
CA ASN A 173 24.25 10.99 -13.67
C ASN A 173 24.49 10.34 -15.05
N SER A 174 24.85 9.06 -15.07
CA SER A 174 25.14 8.30 -16.29
C SER A 174 24.63 6.85 -16.21
N PRO A 175 24.46 6.15 -17.35
CA PRO A 175 24.14 4.72 -17.36
C PRO A 175 25.16 3.86 -16.60
N ASP A 176 26.42 4.27 -16.53
CA ASP A 176 27.46 3.56 -15.77
C ASP A 176 27.21 3.65 -14.26
N ASP A 177 26.62 4.75 -13.78
CA ASP A 177 26.30 4.92 -12.37
C ASP A 177 25.16 3.98 -11.93
N PHE A 178 24.19 3.73 -12.80
CA PHE A 178 23.18 2.69 -12.59
C PHE A 178 23.83 1.32 -12.37
N TRP A 179 24.76 0.93 -13.25
CA TRP A 179 25.44 -0.37 -13.13
C TRP A 179 26.37 -0.44 -11.92
N LYS A 180 27.01 0.67 -11.51
CA LYS A 180 27.79 0.71 -10.26
C LYS A 180 26.89 0.43 -9.06
N GLN A 181 25.71 1.04 -9.00
CA GLN A 181 24.78 0.85 -7.89
C GLN A 181 24.18 -0.57 -7.87
N ILE A 182 23.82 -1.14 -9.04
CA ILE A 182 23.43 -2.56 -9.16
C ILE A 182 24.54 -3.49 -8.64
N ASN A 183 25.78 -3.29 -9.10
CA ASN A 183 26.90 -4.12 -8.70
C ASN A 183 27.17 -4.02 -7.20
N LEU A 184 27.08 -2.81 -6.61
CA LEU A 184 27.25 -2.62 -5.18
C LEU A 184 26.15 -3.33 -4.37
N MET A 185 24.89 -3.27 -4.81
CA MET A 185 23.79 -4.01 -4.18
C MET A 185 24.02 -5.53 -4.23
N ALA A 186 24.42 -6.05 -5.38
CA ALA A 186 24.73 -7.47 -5.53
C ALA A 186 25.89 -7.89 -4.61
N ILE A 187 26.96 -7.08 -4.52
CA ILE A 187 28.08 -7.34 -3.62
C ILE A 187 27.63 -7.34 -2.15
N LYS A 188 26.77 -6.40 -1.73
CA LYS A 188 26.22 -6.37 -0.35
C LYS A 188 25.38 -7.62 -0.04
N MET A 189 24.58 -8.08 -0.99
CA MET A 189 23.72 -9.26 -0.83
C MET A 189 24.51 -10.56 -0.78
N ILE A 190 25.55 -10.70 -1.61
CA ILE A 190 26.41 -11.89 -1.65
C ILE A 190 27.42 -11.87 -0.50
N GLY A 191 27.95 -10.70 -0.15
CA GLY A 191 29.06 -10.50 0.77
C GLY A 191 30.39 -10.35 0.02
N GLN A 192 31.16 -9.31 0.37
CA GLN A 192 32.42 -8.98 -0.28
C GLN A 192 33.41 -10.15 -0.25
N ASP A 193 33.62 -10.77 0.92
CA ASP A 193 34.58 -11.86 1.08
C ASP A 193 34.19 -13.09 0.26
N LYS A 194 32.89 -13.44 0.23
CA LYS A 194 32.38 -14.55 -0.59
C LYS A 194 32.62 -14.31 -2.07
N LEU A 195 32.40 -13.09 -2.55
CA LEU A 195 32.65 -12.76 -3.95
C LEU A 195 34.15 -12.79 -4.28
N ILE A 196 35.02 -12.36 -3.37
CA ILE A 196 36.48 -12.45 -3.53
C ILE A 196 36.95 -13.91 -3.54
N GLN A 197 36.38 -14.77 -2.69
CA GLN A 197 36.63 -16.22 -2.68
C GLN A 197 36.18 -16.85 -3.99
N GLU A 198 35.02 -16.47 -4.53
CA GLU A 198 34.55 -17.00 -5.81
C GLU A 198 35.45 -16.59 -6.97
N ILE A 199 35.99 -15.36 -6.97
CA ILE A 199 37.00 -14.94 -7.95
C ILE A 199 38.29 -15.79 -7.83
N GLU A 200 38.66 -16.23 -6.63
CA GLU A 200 39.77 -17.19 -6.46
C GLU A 200 39.43 -18.59 -6.96
N ASN A 201 38.21 -19.07 -6.74
CA ASN A 201 37.76 -20.35 -7.30
C ASN A 201 37.86 -20.35 -8.84
N LEU A 202 37.41 -19.26 -9.48
CA LEU A 202 37.57 -19.06 -10.93
C LEU A 202 39.04 -19.04 -11.37
N ARG A 203 39.94 -18.49 -10.53
CA ARG A 203 41.39 -18.49 -10.78
C ARG A 203 41.96 -19.90 -10.76
N HIS A 204 41.56 -20.72 -9.78
CA HIS A 204 41.99 -22.12 -9.70
C HIS A 204 41.50 -22.94 -10.90
N GLN A 205 40.34 -22.60 -11.45
CA GLN A 205 39.76 -23.22 -12.64
C GLN A 205 40.34 -22.68 -13.97
N ASN A 206 41.21 -21.67 -13.94
CA ASN A 206 41.81 -21.04 -15.13
C ASN A 206 40.77 -20.56 -16.17
N VAL A 207 39.63 -20.05 -15.72
CA VAL A 207 38.51 -19.62 -16.60
C VAL A 207 38.91 -18.51 -17.57
N PHE A 208 39.69 -17.53 -17.13
CA PHE A 208 40.21 -16.44 -17.96
C PHE A 208 41.62 -16.71 -18.49
N LYS A 209 41.86 -16.37 -19.77
CA LYS A 209 43.16 -16.49 -20.44
C LYS A 209 44.27 -15.66 -19.78
N HIS A 210 43.94 -14.45 -19.31
CA HIS A 210 44.91 -13.53 -18.71
C HIS A 210 44.79 -13.53 -17.19
N LYS A 211 45.88 -13.89 -16.49
CA LYS A 211 45.92 -13.94 -15.01
C LYS A 211 45.65 -12.59 -14.35
N GLU A 212 45.94 -11.49 -15.02
CA GLU A 212 45.67 -10.14 -14.50
C GLU A 212 44.17 -9.83 -14.33
N TYR A 213 43.27 -10.55 -15.01
CA TYR A 213 41.84 -10.29 -14.93
C TYR A 213 41.26 -10.61 -13.55
N TYR A 214 41.75 -11.65 -12.88
CA TYR A 214 41.34 -11.96 -11.50
C TYR A 214 41.70 -10.83 -10.54
N SER A 215 42.92 -10.27 -10.66
CA SER A 215 43.36 -9.13 -9.87
C SER A 215 42.53 -7.87 -10.16
N LYS A 216 42.20 -7.61 -11.44
CA LYS A 216 41.33 -6.48 -11.84
C LYS A 216 39.92 -6.62 -11.28
N LEU A 217 39.32 -7.82 -11.32
CA LEU A 217 38.00 -8.10 -10.74
C LEU A 217 37.98 -7.86 -9.23
N LYS A 218 38.94 -8.43 -8.50
CA LYS A 218 39.04 -8.20 -7.05
C LYS A 218 39.20 -6.73 -6.70
N ARG A 219 40.01 -5.99 -7.47
CA ARG A 219 40.19 -4.55 -7.29
C ARG A 219 38.86 -3.81 -7.48
N LYS A 220 38.14 -4.11 -8.57
CA LYS A 220 36.84 -3.48 -8.86
C LYS A 220 35.79 -3.74 -7.78
N VAL A 221 35.75 -4.96 -7.23
CA VAL A 221 34.87 -5.30 -6.08
C VAL A 221 35.24 -4.45 -4.86
N LYS A 222 36.53 -4.39 -4.50
CA LYS A 222 37.00 -3.58 -3.35
C LYS A 222 36.73 -2.08 -3.55
N GLU A 223 36.92 -1.57 -4.76
CA GLU A 223 36.67 -0.15 -5.09
C GLU A 223 35.19 0.20 -4.95
N LEU A 224 34.28 -0.64 -5.44
CA LEU A 224 32.84 -0.43 -5.29
C LEU A 224 32.42 -0.43 -3.81
N CYS A 225 33.01 -1.29 -2.98
CA CYS A 225 32.74 -1.34 -1.54
C CYS A 225 33.26 -0.14 -0.74
N LYS A 226 34.16 0.68 -1.30
CA LYS A 226 34.66 1.90 -0.63
C LYS A 226 33.71 3.09 -0.76
N ALA A 227 32.70 3.01 -1.63
CA ALA A 227 31.71 4.07 -1.79
C ALA A 227 30.74 4.08 -0.58
N PRO A 228 30.43 5.25 0.02
CA PRO A 228 29.44 5.36 1.09
C PRO A 228 28.05 4.90 0.61
N GLU A 229 27.20 4.50 1.56
CA GLU A 229 25.95 3.76 1.36
C GLU A 229 25.07 4.26 0.20
N MET A 230 25.23 3.71 -1.01
CA MET A 230 24.39 4.04 -2.16
C MET A 230 23.03 3.31 -2.17
N THR A 231 22.59 2.78 -1.02
CA THR A 231 21.42 1.91 -0.94
C THR A 231 20.66 2.17 0.36
N SER A 232 19.60 2.97 0.32
CA SER A 232 18.67 3.23 1.43
C SER A 232 17.48 2.27 1.40
N GLN A 233 16.48 2.41 2.28
CA GLN A 233 15.11 1.87 2.10
C GLN A 233 14.36 2.77 1.10
N SER A 234 13.37 2.27 0.35
CA SER A 234 12.75 3.08 -0.69
C SER A 234 12.01 4.23 -0.06
N ASP A 235 12.35 5.45 -0.44
CA ASP A 235 11.66 6.65 0.00
C ASP A 235 10.15 6.52 -0.23
N LEU A 236 9.73 5.83 -1.30
CA LEU A 236 8.32 5.54 -1.59
C LEU A 236 7.67 4.61 -0.56
N VAL A 237 8.34 3.50 -0.20
CA VAL A 237 7.81 2.56 0.81
C VAL A 237 7.84 3.19 2.20
N ALA A 238 8.92 3.90 2.52
CA ALA A 238 9.08 4.60 3.79
C ALA A 238 8.01 5.68 3.96
N GLU A 239 7.74 6.47 2.91
CA GLU A 239 6.66 7.46 2.88
C GLU A 239 5.29 6.80 3.10
N LEU A 240 4.98 5.74 2.34
CA LEU A 240 3.71 5.03 2.43
C LEU A 240 3.51 4.40 3.83
N ASP A 241 4.51 3.71 4.35
CA ASP A 241 4.50 3.13 5.70
C ASP A 241 4.29 4.20 6.76
N ARG A 242 5.04 5.31 6.67
CA ARG A 242 4.92 6.43 7.60
C ARG A 242 3.51 7.02 7.57
N LYS A 243 2.95 7.28 6.40
CA LYS A 243 1.62 7.90 6.24
C LYS A 243 0.50 6.95 6.71
N ILE A 244 0.59 5.65 6.42
CA ILE A 244 -0.38 4.65 6.88
C ILE A 244 -0.30 4.47 8.40
N LYS A 245 0.90 4.36 8.98
CA LYS A 245 1.07 4.26 10.44
C LYS A 245 0.65 5.54 11.16
N ALA A 246 0.87 6.71 10.55
CA ALA A 246 0.44 7.99 11.11
C ALA A 246 -1.09 8.11 11.19
N ALA A 247 -1.85 7.41 10.34
CA ALA A 247 -3.30 7.33 10.45
C ALA A 247 -3.75 6.81 11.83
N ARG A 248 -2.87 6.12 12.57
CA ARG A 248 -3.13 5.70 13.95
C ARG A 248 -3.42 6.85 14.91
N ARG A 249 -2.84 8.02 14.68
CA ARG A 249 -2.93 9.18 15.57
C ARG A 249 -4.30 9.83 15.56
N TYR A 250 -5.07 9.66 14.48
CA TYR A 250 -6.31 10.37 14.25
C TYR A 250 -7.57 9.51 14.48
N TYR A 251 -7.43 8.24 14.90
CA TYR A 251 -8.57 7.36 15.13
C TYR A 251 -8.87 7.06 16.60
N ARG A 252 -7.92 7.30 17.52
CA ARG A 252 -8.11 7.09 18.97
C ARG A 252 -8.90 8.24 19.60
#